data_AF-A0A1S1PC02-F1
#
_entry.id   AF-A0A1S1PC02-F1
#
_cell.length_a   1.000
_cell.length_b   1.000
_cell.length_c   1.000
_cell.angle_alpha   90.00
_cell.angle_beta   90.00
_cell.angle_gamma   90.00
#
_symmetry.space_group_name_H-M   'P 1'
#
loop_
_entity.id
_entity.type
_entity.pdbx_description
1 polymer ?
#
loop_
_entity_poly.entity_id
_entity_poly.type
_entity_poly.pdbx_seq_one_letter_code
_entity_poly.pdbx_strand_id
1 'polypeptide(L)'
;MTELETKRAAIADLLARIEGLDPRNVEALDRRVDAVVDGFDPGAPEPSDPARADLHRLLRSYRDLRDLPADRNNVQLAEKGEVFAPEDDA
;
A
#
# COMPACT_ATOMS: atom_id res chain seq x y z
N MET A 1 0.62 12.63 0.56
CA MET A 1 0.13 11.27 0.83
C MET A 1 0.35 10.41 -0.38
N THR A 2 1.04 9.30 -0.19
CA THR A 2 1.15 8.21 -1.16
C THR A 2 -0.14 7.39 -1.18
N GLU A 3 -0.39 6.66 -2.27
CA GLU A 3 -1.55 5.76 -2.37
C GLU A 3 -1.55 4.71 -1.23
N LEU A 4 -0.36 4.29 -0.81
CA LEU A 4 -0.14 3.39 0.31
C LEU A 4 -0.65 3.98 1.63
N GLU A 5 -0.35 5.26 1.91
CA GLU A 5 -0.86 5.96 3.11
C GLU A 5 -2.38 6.11 3.09
N THR A 6 -2.96 6.43 1.92
CA THR A 6 -4.42 6.53 1.77
C THR A 6 -5.10 5.20 2.05
N LYS A 7 -4.58 4.10 1.50
CA LYS A 7 -5.12 2.76 1.78
C LYS A 7 -4.94 2.36 3.24
N ARG A 8 -3.81 2.72 3.86
CA ARG A 8 -3.58 2.46 5.28
C ARG A 8 -4.60 3.17 6.17
N ALA A 9 -4.92 4.43 5.87
CA ALA A 9 -5.97 5.17 6.57
C ALA A 9 -7.37 4.55 6.38
N ALA A 10 -7.68 4.09 5.16
CA ALA A 10 -8.94 3.39 4.89
C ALA A 10 -9.05 2.06 5.66
N ILE A 11 -7.97 1.29 5.76
CA ILE A 11 -7.91 0.06 6.56
C ILE A 11 -8.13 0.39 8.05
N ALA A 12 -7.51 1.45 8.57
CA ALA A 12 -7.69 1.88 9.95
C ALA A 12 -9.14 2.28 10.26
N ASP A 13 -9.75 3.10 9.41
CA ASP A 13 -11.15 3.55 9.56
C ASP A 13 -12.14 2.37 9.50
N LEU A 14 -11.90 1.41 8.60
CA LEU A 14 -12.74 0.22 8.49
C LEU A 14 -12.54 -0.73 9.68
N LEU A 15 -11.31 -0.93 10.15
CA LEU A 15 -11.03 -1.70 11.37
C LEU A 15 -11.67 -1.06 12.60
N ALA A 16 -11.63 0.27 12.71
CA ALA A 16 -12.30 0.99 13.79
C ALA A 16 -13.80 0.68 13.83
N ARG A 17 -14.45 0.64 12.67
CA ARG A 17 -15.88 0.29 12.56
C ARG A 17 -16.16 -1.18 12.87
N ILE A 18 -15.34 -2.09 12.36
CA ILE A 18 -15.54 -3.54 12.53
C ILE A 18 -15.30 -3.99 13.98
N GLU A 19 -14.24 -3.47 14.62
CA GLU A 19 -13.82 -3.87 15.96
C GLU A 19 -14.31 -2.92 17.06
N GLY A 20 -14.96 -1.81 16.69
CA GLY A 20 -15.43 -0.80 17.65
C GLY A 20 -14.29 -0.05 18.34
N LEU A 21 -13.16 0.12 17.65
CA LEU A 21 -12.01 0.87 18.18
C LEU A 21 -12.27 2.37 18.12
N ASP A 22 -11.68 3.08 19.08
CA ASP A 22 -11.82 4.54 19.13
C ASP A 22 -11.05 5.20 17.97
N PRO A 23 -11.72 5.97 17.09
CA PRO A 23 -11.08 6.60 15.93
C PRO A 23 -10.08 7.70 16.32
N ARG A 24 -10.11 8.18 17.58
CA ARG A 24 -9.15 9.15 18.09
C ARG A 24 -7.88 8.49 18.59
N ASN A 25 -7.90 7.17 18.82
CA ASN A 25 -6.72 6.42 19.25
C ASN A 25 -5.91 5.93 18.03
N VAL A 26 -5.24 6.90 17.39
CA VAL A 26 -4.46 6.65 16.17
C VAL A 26 -3.39 5.59 16.41
N GLU A 27 -2.67 5.61 17.55
CA GLU A 27 -1.64 4.61 17.86
C GLU A 27 -2.20 3.18 17.97
N ALA A 28 -3.35 2.99 18.61
CA ALA A 28 -3.96 1.68 18.72
C ALA A 28 -4.43 1.16 17.36
N LEU A 29 -5.03 2.04 16.55
CA LEU A 29 -5.42 1.72 15.19
C LEU A 29 -4.21 1.38 14.31
N ASP A 30 -3.14 2.14 14.43
CA ASP A 30 -1.88 1.95 13.70
C ASP A 30 -1.29 0.55 13.96
N ARG A 31 -1.15 0.19 15.25
CA ARG A 31 -0.70 -1.15 15.66
C ARG A 31 -1.65 -2.25 15.21
N ARG A 32 -2.96 -1.98 15.22
CA ARG A 32 -3.95 -2.96 14.79
C ARG A 32 -3.89 -3.21 13.29
N VAL A 33 -3.75 -2.15 12.50
CA VAL A 33 -3.52 -2.24 11.05
C VAL A 33 -2.29 -3.06 10.78
N ASP A 34 -1.17 -2.78 11.47
CA ASP A 34 0.07 -3.52 11.28
C ASP A 34 -0.08 -5.02 11.59
N ALA A 35 -0.71 -5.35 12.73
CA ALA A 35 -0.98 -6.73 13.11
C ALA A 35 -1.90 -7.46 12.11
N VAL A 36 -2.90 -6.78 11.56
CA VAL A 36 -3.82 -7.35 10.57
C VAL A 36 -3.16 -7.52 9.21
N VAL A 37 -2.30 -6.57 8.80
CA VAL A 37 -1.52 -6.66 7.57
C VAL A 37 -0.49 -7.79 7.65
N ASP A 38 0.20 -7.92 8.78
CA ASP A 38 1.22 -8.96 9.00
C ASP A 38 0.60 -10.36 8.97
N GLY A 39 -0.50 -10.55 9.71
CA GLY A 39 -1.26 -11.80 9.76
C GLY A 39 -2.21 -12.05 8.58
N PHE A 40 -2.26 -11.16 7.59
CA PHE A 40 -3.12 -11.32 6.42
C PHE A 40 -2.63 -12.45 5.51
N ASP A 41 -3.47 -13.48 5.34
CA ASP A 41 -3.24 -14.55 4.37
C ASP A 41 -4.03 -14.27 3.07
N PRO A 42 -3.36 -14.03 1.93
CA PRO A 42 -4.04 -13.72 0.66
C PRO A 42 -4.74 -14.93 0.03
N GLY A 43 -4.48 -16.15 0.52
CA GLY A 43 -5.15 -17.39 0.11
C GLY A 43 -6.39 -17.71 0.94
N ALA A 44 -6.66 -16.96 2.00
CA ALA A 44 -7.83 -17.14 2.83
C ALA A 44 -9.12 -16.85 2.03
N PRO A 45 -10.21 -17.59 2.29
CA PRO A 45 -11.50 -17.32 1.67
C PRO A 45 -12.01 -15.93 2.10
N GLU A 46 -12.63 -15.21 1.16
CA GLU A 46 -13.27 -13.92 1.46
C GLU A 46 -14.36 -14.13 2.52
N PRO A 47 -14.35 -13.35 3.62
CA PRO A 47 -15.35 -13.49 4.67
C PRO A 47 -16.74 -13.11 4.16
N SER A 48 -17.78 -13.77 4.67
CA SER A 48 -19.18 -13.53 4.25
C SER A 48 -19.75 -12.18 4.73
N ASP A 49 -19.12 -11.57 5.73
CA ASP A 49 -19.50 -10.25 6.21
C ASP A 49 -19.01 -9.18 5.22
N PRO A 50 -19.88 -8.28 4.74
CA PRO A 50 -19.53 -7.32 3.70
C PRO A 50 -18.44 -6.33 4.14
N ALA A 51 -18.41 -5.93 5.42
CA ALA A 51 -17.37 -5.03 5.93
C ALA A 51 -16.02 -5.75 6.02
N ARG A 52 -16.01 -7.02 6.44
CA ARG A 52 -14.79 -7.84 6.43
C ARG A 52 -14.33 -8.19 5.02
N ALA A 53 -15.25 -8.37 4.06
CA ALA A 53 -14.92 -8.61 2.66
C ALA A 53 -14.21 -7.39 2.05
N ASP A 54 -14.71 -6.19 2.34
CA ASP A 54 -14.08 -4.94 1.94
C ASP A 54 -12.69 -4.79 2.56
N LEU A 55 -12.55 -5.10 3.86
CA LEU A 55 -11.26 -5.13 4.56
C LEU A 55 -10.29 -6.11 3.90
N HIS A 56 -10.74 -7.30 3.55
CA HIS A 56 -9.92 -8.32 2.89
C HIS A 56 -9.39 -7.84 1.54
N ARG A 57 -10.23 -7.17 0.73
CA ARG A 57 -9.83 -6.56 -0.55
C ARG A 57 -8.84 -5.42 -0.37
N LEU A 58 -9.06 -4.56 0.63
CA LEU A 58 -8.15 -3.45 0.95
C LEU A 58 -6.78 -3.96 1.39
N LEU A 59 -6.73 -4.97 2.27
CA LEU A 59 -5.48 -5.58 2.72
C LEU A 59 -4.70 -6.21 1.57
N ARG A 60 -5.39 -6.92 0.67
CA ARG A 60 -4.77 -7.49 -0.54
C ARG A 60 -4.15 -6.40 -1.41
N SER A 61 -4.90 -5.33 -1.70
CA SER A 61 -4.42 -4.22 -2.52
C SER A 61 -3.30 -3.43 -1.84
N TYR A 62 -3.35 -3.27 -0.51
CA TYR A 62 -2.29 -2.63 0.26
C TYR A 62 -0.99 -3.44 0.22
N ARG A 63 -1.08 -4.77 0.39
CA ARG A 63 0.08 -5.67 0.28
C ARG A 63 0.67 -5.66 -1.12
N ASP A 64 -0.18 -5.74 -2.15
CA ASP A 64 0.25 -5.65 -3.56
C ASP A 64 1.06 -4.36 -3.82
N LEU A 65 0.59 -3.21 -3.33
CA LEU A 65 1.31 -1.93 -3.44
C LEU A 65 2.56 -1.83 -2.58
N ARG A 66 2.60 -2.52 -1.44
CA ARG A 66 3.78 -2.58 -0.56
C ARG A 66 4.86 -3.51 -1.12
N ASP A 67 4.45 -4.59 -1.76
CA ASP A 67 5.32 -5.65 -2.31
C ASP A 67 5.76 -5.35 -3.75
N LEU A 68 4.99 -4.52 -4.46
CA LEU A 68 5.44 -3.88 -5.69
C LEU A 68 6.82 -3.27 -5.41
N PRO A 69 7.89 -3.75 -6.07
CA PRO A 69 9.18 -3.11 -5.97
C PRO A 69 8.94 -1.65 -6.33
N ALA A 70 9.45 -0.71 -5.54
CA ALA A 70 9.19 0.70 -5.72
C ALA A 70 9.56 1.14 -7.16
N ASP A 71 8.64 0.98 -8.10
CA ASP A 71 8.75 1.31 -9.53
C ASP A 71 8.54 2.82 -9.69
N ARG A 72 9.10 3.58 -8.74
CA ARG A 72 9.29 5.03 -8.80
C ARG A 72 10.74 5.40 -9.08
N ASN A 73 11.64 4.43 -9.29
CA ASN A 73 13.01 4.69 -9.75
C ASN A 73 13.33 4.21 -11.17
N ASN A 74 12.40 3.55 -11.89
CA ASN A 74 12.65 3.14 -13.27
C ASN A 74 12.30 4.21 -14.32
N VAL A 75 11.85 5.40 -13.90
CA VAL A 75 11.66 6.55 -14.81
C VAL A 75 12.88 7.49 -14.80
N GLN A 76 13.82 7.35 -13.87
CA GLN A 76 14.98 8.26 -13.76
C GLN A 76 16.32 7.66 -14.24
N LEU A 77 16.30 6.53 -14.96
CA LEU A 77 17.45 6.00 -15.71
C LEU A 77 17.25 6.08 -17.23
N ALA A 78 16.39 6.99 -17.71
CA ALA A 78 16.33 7.36 -19.13
C ALA A 78 17.03 8.70 -19.44
N GLU A 79 17.49 9.44 -18.43
CA GLU A 79 18.02 10.82 -18.60
C GLU A 79 19.50 10.99 -18.26
N LYS A 80 20.28 9.92 -18.12
CA LYS A 80 21.72 10.06 -17.86
C LYS A 80 22.57 9.01 -18.59
N GLY A 81 22.78 9.23 -19.89
CA GLY A 81 23.92 8.63 -20.57
C GLY A 81 23.72 8.23 -22.02
N GLU A 82 23.35 9.16 -22.90
CA GLU A 82 24.02 9.23 -24.20
C GLU A 82 24.12 10.71 -24.59
N VAL A 83 25.20 11.33 -24.11
CA VAL A 83 25.67 12.60 -24.66
C VAL A 83 26.13 12.25 -26.07
N PHE A 84 25.33 12.57 -27.09
CA PHE A 84 25.84 12.65 -28.45
C PHE A 84 26.95 13.71 -28.42
N ALA A 85 28.20 13.26 -28.44
CA ALA A 85 29.33 14.14 -28.64
C ALA A 85 29.16 14.82 -30.02
N PRO A 86 29.34 16.15 -30.13
CA PRO A 86 29.60 16.76 -31.40
C PRO A 86 31.09 16.56 -31.71
N GLU A 87 31.42 15.52 -32.47
CA GLU A 87 32.62 15.49 -33.32
C GLU A 87 32.06 15.76 -34.71
N ASP A 88 32.06 16.99 -35.23
CA ASP A 88 33.19 17.73 -35.79
C ASP A 88 34.29 16.86 -36.41
N ASP A 89 34.64 17.20 -37.65
CA ASP A 89 35.79 16.76 -38.46
C ASP A 89 35.61 15.54 -39.40
N ALA A 90 35.21 15.82 -40.65
CA ALA A 90 35.98 15.53 -41.89
C ALA A 90 35.19 15.81 -43.19
#